data_AF-A0A151IT19-F1
#
_entry.id   AF-A0A151IT19-F1
#
_cell.length_a   1.000
_cell.length_b   1.000
_cell.length_c   1.000
_cell.angle_alpha   90.00
_cell.angle_beta   90.00
_cell.angle_gamma   90.00
#
_symmetry.space_group_name_H-M   'P 1'
#
loop_
_entity.id
_entity.type
_entity.pdbx_description
1 polymer ?
#
loop_
_entity_poly.entity_id
_entity_poly.type
_entity_poly.pdbx_seq_one_letter_code
_entity_poly.pdbx_strand_id
1 'polypeptide(L)' 'MEQKFNDGKVSHKKCWEMVSKSLKDHAHSITGPQCAYKLRSLKKTYKSIKNHNNKSGNNRRTWHHFEVLKTIIILIF' A
#
# COMPACT_ATOMS: atom_id res chain seq x y z
N MET A 1 -14.69 0.29 2.89
CA MET A 1 -13.79 0.82 1.84
C MET A 1 -13.21 -0.29 0.96
N GLU A 2 -13.07 -1.51 1.50
CA GLU A 2 -12.52 -2.72 0.85
C GLU A 2 -13.32 -3.22 -0.36
N GLN A 3 -14.66 -3.22 -0.30
CA GLN A 3 -15.48 -3.76 -1.40
C GLN A 3 -15.31 -3.00 -2.73
N LYS A 4 -14.96 -1.71 -2.72
CA LYS A 4 -14.90 -0.90 -3.95
C LYS A 4 -13.66 -1.16 -4.82
N PHE A 5 -12.60 -1.76 -4.27
CA PHE A 5 -11.38 -2.03 -5.05
C PHE A 5 -11.48 -3.32 -5.90
N ASN A 6 -12.31 -4.29 -5.48
CA ASN A 6 -12.44 -5.59 -6.16
C ASN A 6 -13.78 -5.79 -6.90
N ASP A 7 -14.79 -4.93 -6.70
CA ASP A 7 -16.12 -5.10 -7.33
C ASP A 7 -16.17 -4.74 -8.83
N GLY A 8 -15.07 -4.27 -9.43
CA GLY A 8 -14.98 -3.92 -10.87
C GLY A 8 -15.84 -2.73 -11.33
N LYS A 9 -16.86 -2.35 -10.53
CA LYS A 9 -17.80 -1.25 -10.77
C LYS A 9 -17.17 0.14 -10.62
N VAL A 10 -16.00 0.23 -9.99
CA VAL A 10 -15.30 1.49 -9.73
C VAL A 10 -13.90 1.41 -10.32
N SER A 11 -13.54 2.36 -11.19
CA SER A 11 -12.20 2.38 -11.78
C SER A 11 -11.13 2.58 -10.72
N HIS A 12 -9.96 1.97 -10.91
CA HIS A 12 -8.79 2.18 -10.05
C HIS A 12 -8.50 3.66 -9.79
N LYS A 13 -8.63 4.51 -10.83
CA LYS A 13 -8.48 5.97 -10.71
C LYS A 13 -9.43 6.56 -9.67
N LYS A 14 -10.71 6.23 -9.75
CA LYS A 14 -11.75 6.73 -8.84
C LYS A 14 -11.53 6.22 -7.41
N CYS A 15 -11.07 4.99 -7.24
CA CYS A 15 -10.67 4.47 -5.94
C CYS A 15 -9.51 5.26 -5.32
N TRP A 16 -8.48 5.57 -6.11
CA TRP A 16 -7.36 6.38 -5.65
C TRP A 16 -7.73 7.82 -5.35
N GLU A 17 -8.66 8.41 -6.10
CA GLU A 17 -9.22 9.73 -5.80
C GLU A 17 -9.98 9.74 -4.46
N MET A 18 -10.76 8.70 -4.15
CA MET A 18 -11.44 8.57 -2.86
C MET A 18 -10.44 8.47 -1.68
N VAL A 19 -9.36 7.69 -1.85
CA VAL A 19 -8.28 7.59 -0.85
C VAL A 19 -7.56 8.94 -0.67
N SER A 20 -7.23 9.62 -1.77
CA SER A 20 -6.63 10.96 -1.74
C SER A 20 -7.51 11.97 -1.02
N LYS A 21 -8.83 11.92 -1.22
CA LYS A 21 -9.78 12.80 -0.52
C LYS A 21 -9.74 12.57 0.99
N SER A 22 -9.79 11.31 1.43
CA SER A 22 -9.68 10.96 2.86
C SER A 22 -8.35 11.38 3.50
N LEU A 23 -7.26 11.43 2.73
CA LEU A 23 -5.94 11.87 3.21
C LEU A 23 -5.81 13.40 3.29
N LYS A 24 -6.52 14.14 2.42
CA LYS A 24 -6.59 15.61 2.50
C LYS A 24 -7.25 16.09 3.78
N ASP A 25 -8.23 15.33 4.28
CA ASP A 25 -8.90 15.59 5.56
C ASP A 25 -7.93 15.50 6.75
N HIS A 26 -6.75 14.90 6.56
CA HIS A 26 -5.65 14.81 7.54
C HIS A 26 -4.47 15.75 7.20
N ALA A 27 -4.75 16.87 6.52
CA ALA A 27 -3.76 17.89 6.10
C ALA A 27 -2.68 17.42 5.11
N HIS A 28 -2.84 16.25 4.49
CA HIS A 28 -1.94 15.77 3.44
C HIS A 28 -2.51 16.08 2.05
N SER A 29 -1.99 17.11 1.38
CA SER A 29 -2.36 17.44 -0.01
C SER A 29 -1.69 16.48 -1.01
N ILE A 30 -2.21 15.27 -1.09
CA ILE A 30 -1.75 14.22 -2.01
C ILE A 30 -2.87 13.88 -2.99
N THR A 31 -2.54 13.73 -4.27
CA THR A 31 -3.47 13.33 -5.33
C THR A 31 -3.61 11.81 -5.43
N GLY A 32 -4.69 11.33 -6.06
CA GLY A 32 -4.90 9.89 -6.28
C GLY A 32 -3.71 9.17 -6.94
N PRO A 33 -3.14 9.69 -8.05
CA PRO A 33 -1.95 9.10 -8.67
C PRO A 33 -0.73 9.03 -7.74
N GLN A 34 -0.52 10.04 -6.90
CA GLN A 34 0.56 10.04 -5.90
C GLN A 34 0.32 8.97 -4.83
N CYS A 35 -0.93 8.76 -4.40
CA CYS A 35 -1.29 7.68 -3.48
C CYS A 35 -0.99 6.31 -4.09
N ALA A 36 -1.35 6.10 -5.36
CA ALA A 36 -1.07 4.87 -6.09
C ALA A 36 0.45 4.61 -6.22
N TYR A 37 1.22 5.66 -6.55
CA TYR A 37 2.68 5.58 -6.61
C TYR A 37 3.29 5.22 -5.25
N LYS A 38 2.85 5.88 -4.18
CA LYS A 38 3.33 5.62 -2.82
C LYS A 38 3.04 4.18 -2.41
N LEU A 39 1.80 3.68 -2.60
CA LEU A 39 1.49 2.29 -2.28
C LEU A 39 2.34 1.30 -3.09
N ARG A 40 2.54 1.55 -4.39
CA ARG A 40 3.40 0.70 -5.23
C ARG A 40 4.83 0.66 -4.72
N SER A 41 5.38 1.80 -4.31
CA SER A 41 6.70 1.89 -3.70
C SER A 41 6.79 1.09 -2.39
N LEU A 42 5.81 1.26 -1.51
CA LEU A 42 5.73 0.52 -0.24
C LEU A 42 5.66 -1.01 -0.48
N LYS A 43 4.81 -1.46 -1.43
CA LYS A 43 4.71 -2.88 -1.85
C LYS A 43 6.06 -3.42 -2.34
N LYS A 44 6.81 -2.64 -3.12
CA LYS A 44 8.15 -3.00 -3.60
C LYS A 44 9.13 -3.18 -2.44
N THR A 45 9.15 -2.25 -1.49
CA THR A 45 9.99 -2.33 -0.29
C THR A 45 9.66 -3.57 0.54
N TYR A 46 8.37 -3.85 0.78
CA TYR A 46 7.93 -5.05 1.48
C TYR A 46 8.39 -6.34 0.79
N LYS A 47 8.20 -6.46 -0.53
CA LYS A 47 8.64 -7.63 -1.30
C LYS A 47 10.16 -7.80 -1.24
N SER A 48 10.92 -6.70 -1.30
CA SER A 48 12.38 -6.72 -1.18
C SER A 48 12.83 -7.26 0.18
N ILE A 49 12.24 -6.77 1.28
CA ILE A 49 12.55 -7.22 2.64
C ILE A 49 12.15 -8.70 2.83
N LYS A 50 10.95 -9.10 2.40
CA LYS A 50 10.50 -10.50 2.46
C LYS A 50 11.45 -11.43 1.70
N ASN A 51 11.83 -11.06 0.48
CA ASN A 51 12.76 -11.85 -0.33
C ASN A 51 14.15 -11.92 0.31
N HIS A 52 14.64 -10.84 0.92
CA HIS A 52 15.90 -10.84 1.65
C HIS A 52 15.86 -11.82 2.82
N ASN A 53 14.79 -11.78 3.62
CA ASN A 53 14.64 -12.59 4.83
C ASN A 53 14.36 -14.08 4.53
N ASN A 54 13.88 -14.40 3.33
CA ASN A 54 13.67 -15.79 2.90
C ASN A 54 14.97 -16.51 2.46
N LYS A 55 16.08 -15.78 2.29
CA LYS A 55 17.37 -16.39 1.91
C LYS A 55 18.11 -16.88 3.16
N SER A 56 18.54 -18.14 3.16
CA SER A 56 19.35 -18.70 4.24
C SER A 56 20.69 -17.99 4.36
N GLY A 57 21.21 -17.84 5.58
CA GLY A 57 22.45 -17.11 5.87
C GLY A 57 22.32 -15.59 5.93
N ASN A 58 21.16 -15.01 5.59
CA ASN A 58 20.93 -13.57 5.73
C ASN A 58 20.50 -13.18 7.15
N ASN A 59 21.00 -12.04 7.62
CA ASN A 59 20.45 -11.36 8.79
C ASN A 59 19.03 -10.86 8.51
N ARG A 60 18.14 -10.95 9.50
CA ARG A 60 16.77 -10.45 9.34
C ARG A 60 16.76 -8.93 9.22
N ARG A 61 16.08 -8.42 8.20
CA ARG A 61 15.73 -7.01 8.06
C ARG A 61 14.34 -6.76 8.63
N THR A 62 14.21 -5.71 9.42
CA THR A 62 12.93 -5.21 9.92
C THR A 62 12.64 -3.85 9.28
N TRP A 63 11.36 -3.49 9.20
CA TRP A 63 10.94 -2.17 8.76
C TRP A 63 9.73 -1.76 9.57
N HIS A 64 9.74 -0.53 10.09
CA HIS A 64 8.72 -0.05 11.03
C HIS A 64 7.30 -0.06 10.44
N HIS A 65 7.18 0.03 9.11
CA HIS A 65 5.90 -0.03 8.40
C HIS A 65 5.56 -1.42 7.88
N PHE A 66 6.34 -2.45 8.21
CA PHE A 66 6.19 -3.79 7.63
C PHE A 66 4.86 -4.43 8.04
N GLU A 67 4.51 -4.43 9.33
CA GLU A 67 3.25 -5.00 9.81
C GLU A 67 2.04 -4.19 9.35
N VAL A 68 2.13 -2.85 9.41
CA VAL A 68 1.06 -1.96 8.92
C VAL A 68 0.80 -2.21 7.43
N LEU A 69 1.84 -2.29 6.61
CA LEU A 69 1.68 -2.55 5.19
C LEU A 69 1.22 -3.98 4.89
N LYS A 70 1.66 -4.97 5.68
CA LYS A 70 1.19 -6.35 5.58
C LYS A 70 -0.32 -6.42 5.83
N THR A 71 -0.83 -5.74 6.86
CA THR A 71 -2.27 -5.62 7.13
C THR A 71 -2.99 -4.93 5.99
N ILE A 72 -2.48 -3.78 5.50
CA ILE A 72 -3.09 -3.07 4.37
C ILE A 72 -3.11 -3.93 3.09
N ILE A 73 -2.05 -4.70 2.82
CA ILE A 73 -1.98 -5.60 1.66
C ILE A 73 -3.02 -6.71 1.80
N ILE A 74 -3.15 -7.33 2.98
CA ILE A 74 -4.12 -8.41 3.25
C ILE A 74 -5.57 -7.91 3.20
N LEU A 75 -5.84 -6.65 3.59
CA LEU A 75 -7.20 -6.08 3.52
C LEU A 75 -7.60 -5.61 2.11
N ILE A 76 -6.63 -5.41 1.21
CA ILE A 76 -6.88 -4.97 -0.18
C ILE A 76 -6.95 -6.16 -1.15
N PHE A 77 -6.53 -7.37 -0.76
CA PHE A 77 -6.53 -8.58 -1.59
C PHE A 77 -7.26 -9.73 -0.90
#